data_AF-A0AAD9FZ62-F1
#
_entry.id   AF-A0AAD9FZ62-F1
#
_cell.length_a   1.000
_cell.length_b   1.000
_cell.length_c   1.000
_cell.angle_alpha   90.00
_cell.angle_beta   90.00
_cell.angle_gamma   90.00
#
_symmetry.space_group_name_H-M   'P 1'
#
loop_
_entity.id
_entity.type
_entity.pdbx_description
1 polymer ?
#
loop_
_entity_poly.entity_id
_entity_poly.type
_entity_poly.pdbx_seq_one_letter_code
_entity_poly.pdbx_strand_id
1 'polypeptide(L)'
;MIHTMSRSILPVVLLSVSFYQFSTAASTYGVYAYYADSSCDGTPYGVYTWEDPACTHDDAFQCSMFAESDQMYGKCSTDYLTTMRSMFGSSPYILQVTFNDSSCSIFDQAYAVPATGNCEGSSNESTAFYVVVTLDVDGETSIQILRDLRSRWMTGGANECRYVSA
;
A
#
# COMPACT_ATOMS: atom_id res chain seq x y z
N MET A 1 23.25 78.97 20.71
CA MET A 1 22.52 78.42 19.55
C MET A 1 23.09 77.02 19.27
N ILE A 2 22.27 75.97 19.50
CA ILE A 2 22.27 74.63 18.84
C ILE A 2 23.52 73.74 19.10
N HIS A 3 23.50 72.84 20.10
CA HIS A 3 22.97 71.45 20.17
C HIS A 3 24.06 70.38 20.03
N THR A 4 24.36 69.72 21.16
CA THR A 4 25.14 68.48 21.28
C THR A 4 24.32 67.31 20.70
N MET A 5 24.79 66.66 19.64
CA MET A 5 24.19 65.43 19.12
C MET A 5 24.74 64.20 19.86
N SER A 6 23.89 63.59 20.68
CA SER A 6 24.08 62.25 21.25
C SER A 6 23.92 61.19 20.14
N ARG A 7 24.95 60.37 19.90
CA ARG A 7 24.89 59.22 19.01
C ARG A 7 24.62 57.96 19.83
N SER A 8 23.36 57.58 19.93
CA SER A 8 22.94 56.29 20.48
C SER A 8 23.22 55.18 19.45
N ILE A 9 24.09 54.23 19.80
CA ILE A 9 24.36 53.02 19.03
C ILE A 9 23.44 51.92 19.59
N LEU A 10 22.45 51.47 18.82
CA LEU A 10 21.64 50.29 19.18
C LEU A 10 22.41 49.00 18.84
N PRO A 11 22.44 48.00 19.74
CA PRO A 11 23.00 46.69 19.43
C PRO A 11 21.98 45.87 18.63
N VAL A 12 22.38 45.40 17.44
CA VAL A 12 21.63 44.40 16.66
C VAL A 12 21.87 43.04 17.30
N VAL A 13 20.87 42.53 18.01
CA VAL A 13 20.90 41.18 18.59
C VAL A 13 20.53 40.18 17.47
N LEU A 14 21.53 39.47 16.96
CA LEU A 14 21.34 38.36 16.02
C LEU A 14 20.88 37.12 16.80
N LEU A 15 19.57 36.86 16.80
CA LEU A 15 18.98 35.61 17.30
C LEU A 15 19.29 34.47 16.31
N SER A 16 20.28 33.64 16.64
CA SER A 16 20.54 32.40 15.94
C SER A 16 19.43 31.38 16.25
N VAL A 17 18.51 31.17 15.31
CA VAL A 17 17.54 30.08 15.39
C VAL A 17 18.27 28.78 15.07
N SER A 18 18.53 27.97 16.09
CA SER A 18 19.07 26.62 15.92
C SER A 18 17.98 25.71 15.35
N PHE A 19 18.07 25.41 14.05
CA PHE A 19 17.24 24.39 13.42
C PHE A 19 17.73 23.01 13.86
N TYR A 20 17.08 22.44 14.88
CA TYR A 20 17.28 21.05 15.26
C TYR A 20 16.71 20.16 14.16
N GLN A 21 17.59 19.61 13.31
CA GLN A 21 17.22 18.54 12.38
C GLN A 21 17.07 17.24 13.19
N PHE A 22 15.84 16.87 13.50
CA PHE A 22 15.54 15.54 13.99
C PHE A 22 15.53 14.59 12.78
N SER A 23 16.61 13.81 12.61
CA SER A 23 16.58 12.68 11.68
C SER A 23 15.82 11.53 12.35
N THR A 24 14.54 11.38 12.02
CA THR A 24 13.81 10.13 12.30
C THR A 24 14.34 9.06 11.34
N ALA A 25 14.72 7.89 11.86
CA ALA A 25 15.02 6.76 10.99
C ALA A 25 13.80 6.45 10.12
N ALA A 26 14.00 6.17 8.83
CA ALA A 26 12.91 5.80 7.95
C ALA A 26 12.35 4.44 8.37
N SER A 27 11.04 4.32 8.50
CA SER A 27 10.37 3.03 8.71
C SER A 27 10.63 2.10 7.52
N THR A 28 10.80 0.81 7.79
CA THR A 28 10.84 -0.22 6.76
C THR A 28 9.51 -0.96 6.73
N TYR A 29 9.09 -1.32 5.52
CA TYR A 29 7.82 -1.97 5.25
C TYR A 29 8.07 -3.29 4.54
N GLY A 30 7.31 -4.32 4.94
CA GLY A 30 7.15 -5.51 4.12
C GLY A 30 6.09 -5.24 3.06
N VAL A 31 6.40 -5.53 1.80
CA VAL A 31 5.45 -5.44 0.68
C VAL A 31 5.30 -6.83 0.09
N TYR A 32 4.08 -7.35 0.03
CA TYR A 32 3.79 -8.74 -0.34
C TYR A 32 2.76 -8.79 -1.47
N ALA A 33 3.12 -9.42 -2.58
CA ALA A 33 2.26 -9.70 -3.72
C ALA A 33 1.81 -11.16 -3.68
N TYR A 34 0.52 -11.38 -3.97
CA TYR A 34 -0.11 -12.70 -3.93
C TYR A 34 -0.65 -13.08 -5.30
N TYR A 35 -0.44 -14.33 -5.68
CA TYR A 35 -0.75 -14.89 -6.99
C TYR A 35 -1.59 -16.16 -6.82
N ALA A 36 -2.66 -16.30 -7.60
CA ALA A 36 -3.56 -17.45 -7.55
C ALA A 36 -2.98 -18.70 -8.26
N ASP A 37 -1.96 -18.49 -9.08
CA ASP A 37 -1.26 -19.53 -9.82
C ASP A 37 -0.03 -20.04 -9.06
N SER A 38 0.58 -21.12 -9.56
CA SER A 38 1.78 -21.75 -8.98
C SER A 38 3.09 -21.00 -9.26
N SER A 39 3.03 -19.78 -9.79
CA SER A 39 4.17 -18.90 -10.07
C SER A 39 3.88 -17.46 -9.62
N CYS A 40 4.92 -16.71 -9.23
CA CYS A 40 4.83 -15.28 -8.93
C CYS A 40 4.99 -14.41 -10.19
N ASP A 41 4.43 -14.88 -11.30
CA ASP A 41 4.50 -14.22 -12.61
C ASP A 41 3.14 -13.60 -12.95
N GLY A 42 3.16 -12.54 -13.75
CA GLY A 42 1.93 -11.85 -14.17
C GLY A 42 1.45 -10.80 -13.17
N THR A 43 0.13 -10.58 -13.13
CA THR A 43 -0.47 -9.56 -12.26
C THR A 43 -0.93 -10.23 -10.96
N PRO A 44 -0.46 -9.78 -9.78
CA PRO A 44 -0.95 -10.31 -8.51
C PRO A 44 -2.42 -9.96 -8.30
N TYR A 45 -3.19 -10.85 -7.66
CA TYR A 45 -4.57 -10.57 -7.28
C TYR A 45 -4.67 -9.57 -6.13
N GLY A 46 -3.57 -9.38 -5.39
CA GLY A 46 -3.48 -8.37 -4.34
C GLY A 46 -2.04 -8.12 -3.91
N VAL A 47 -1.77 -6.88 -3.51
CA VAL A 47 -0.51 -6.47 -2.90
C VAL A 47 -0.82 -5.80 -1.57
N TYR A 48 -0.14 -6.23 -0.51
CA TYR A 48 -0.36 -5.77 0.86
C TYR A 48 0.93 -5.27 1.47
N THR A 49 0.82 -4.29 2.34
CA THR A 49 1.97 -3.77 3.07
C THR A 49 1.59 -3.27 4.45
N TRP A 50 2.53 -3.47 5.38
CA TRP A 50 2.49 -3.01 6.76
C TRP A 50 3.93 -2.68 7.19
N GLU A 51 4.05 -1.90 8.26
CA GLU A 51 5.36 -1.64 8.86
C GLU A 51 5.92 -2.95 9.43
N ASP A 52 7.15 -3.28 9.05
CA ASP A 52 7.81 -4.50 9.47
C ASP A 52 9.25 -4.16 9.89
N PRO A 53 9.51 -4.04 11.21
CA PRO A 53 10.82 -3.67 11.72
C PRO A 53 11.87 -4.80 11.57
N ALA A 54 11.44 -6.04 11.29
CA ALA A 54 12.36 -7.14 10.98
C ALA A 54 12.77 -7.16 9.50
N CYS A 55 12.01 -6.47 8.64
CA CYS A 55 12.33 -6.26 7.24
C CYS A 55 13.55 -5.34 7.11
N THR A 56 14.62 -5.78 6.43
CA THR A 56 15.77 -4.91 6.15
C THR A 56 15.77 -4.46 4.69
N HIS A 57 16.22 -3.25 4.43
CA HIS A 57 16.22 -2.68 3.07
C HIS A 57 16.97 -3.58 2.10
N ASP A 58 16.40 -3.80 0.91
CA ASP A 58 16.86 -4.71 -0.16
C ASP A 58 16.58 -6.21 0.04
N ASP A 59 16.00 -6.64 1.15
CA ASP A 59 15.53 -8.01 1.28
C ASP A 59 14.41 -8.28 0.27
N ALA A 60 14.61 -9.29 -0.58
CA ALA A 60 13.59 -9.85 -1.45
C ALA A 60 13.32 -11.28 -1.01
N PHE A 61 12.04 -11.59 -0.80
CA PHE A 61 11.59 -12.93 -0.48
C PHE A 61 11.44 -13.73 -1.77
N GLN A 62 11.88 -14.98 -1.75
CA GLN A 62 11.68 -15.86 -2.90
C GLN A 62 10.19 -16.13 -3.12
N CYS A 63 9.82 -16.32 -4.38
CA CYS A 63 8.48 -16.81 -4.70
C CYS A 63 8.25 -18.13 -3.97
N SER A 64 7.21 -18.19 -3.13
CA SER A 64 6.97 -19.33 -2.26
C SER A 64 5.49 -19.54 -1.99
N MET A 65 5.13 -20.79 -1.73
CA MET A 65 3.76 -21.18 -1.46
C MET A 65 3.27 -20.56 -0.16
N PHE A 66 2.14 -19.85 -0.22
CA PHE A 66 1.53 -19.19 0.94
C PHE A 66 0.34 -19.99 1.49
N ALA A 67 -0.56 -20.44 0.61
CA ALA A 67 -1.74 -21.21 0.99
C ALA A 67 -2.25 -22.09 -0.14
N GLU A 68 -2.45 -23.38 0.13
CA GLU A 68 -2.85 -24.39 -0.86
C GLU A 68 -1.98 -24.37 -2.12
N SER A 69 -2.39 -23.62 -3.15
CA SER A 69 -1.67 -23.44 -4.42
C SER A 69 -1.10 -22.03 -4.63
N ASP A 70 -1.56 -21.04 -3.86
CA ASP A 70 -1.19 -19.64 -4.05
C ASP A 70 0.29 -19.41 -3.78
N GLN A 71 0.90 -18.57 -4.60
CA GLN A 71 2.26 -18.10 -4.39
C GLN A 71 2.28 -16.69 -3.84
N MET A 72 3.31 -16.40 -3.06
CA MET A 72 3.61 -15.09 -2.54
C MET A 72 5.05 -14.72 -2.89
N TYR A 73 5.22 -13.47 -3.33
CA TYR A 73 6.51 -12.82 -3.48
C TYR A 73 6.51 -11.57 -2.62
N GLY A 74 7.63 -11.23 -1.99
CA GLY A 74 7.71 -10.04 -1.17
C GLY A 74 9.01 -9.28 -1.33
N LYS A 75 8.99 -8.03 -0.89
CA LYS A 75 10.18 -7.17 -0.85
C LYS A 75 10.07 -6.19 0.31
N CYS A 76 11.18 -5.95 0.99
CA CYS A 76 11.31 -4.89 1.96
C CYS A 76 11.58 -3.54 1.27
N SER A 77 10.95 -2.47 1.76
CA SER A 77 11.10 -1.13 1.19
C SER A 77 10.96 -0.05 2.25
N THR A 78 11.64 1.07 2.07
CA THR A 78 11.35 2.33 2.78
C THR A 78 10.38 3.22 1.98
N ASP A 79 10.19 2.93 0.69
CA ASP A 79 9.18 3.51 -0.19
C ASP A 79 8.21 2.41 -0.60
N TYR A 80 7.27 2.09 0.29
CA TYR A 80 6.31 1.01 0.05
C TYR A 80 5.42 1.31 -1.16
N LEU A 81 5.06 2.58 -1.39
CA LEU A 81 4.21 2.97 -2.51
C LEU A 81 4.87 2.61 -3.83
N THR A 82 6.10 3.07 -4.07
CA THR A 82 6.80 2.75 -5.33
C THR A 82 6.96 1.24 -5.52
N THR A 83 7.28 0.50 -4.46
CA THR A 83 7.39 -0.96 -4.52
C THR A 83 6.06 -1.63 -4.85
N MET A 84 4.95 -1.25 -4.20
CA MET A 84 3.62 -1.77 -4.53
C MET A 84 3.26 -1.51 -6.00
N ARG A 85 3.49 -0.29 -6.50
CA ARG A 85 3.20 0.07 -7.90
C ARG A 85 3.99 -0.80 -8.87
N SER A 86 5.26 -1.06 -8.57
CA SER A 86 6.13 -1.88 -9.42
C SER A 86 5.65 -3.32 -9.57
N MET A 87 4.96 -3.87 -8.56
CA MET A 87 4.46 -5.25 -8.57
C MET A 87 3.29 -5.45 -9.55
N PHE A 88 2.55 -4.40 -9.90
CA PHE A 88 1.50 -4.47 -10.93
C PHE A 88 2.03 -4.23 -12.36
N GLY A 89 3.28 -3.78 -12.51
CA GLY A 89 3.84 -3.43 -13.82
C GLY A 89 2.99 -2.38 -14.54
N SER A 90 2.45 -2.74 -15.70
CA SER A 90 1.56 -1.87 -16.49
C SER A 90 0.07 -2.11 -16.23
N SER A 91 -0.30 -3.07 -15.39
CA SER A 91 -1.70 -3.39 -15.11
C SER A 91 -2.35 -2.28 -14.28
N PRO A 92 -3.59 -1.86 -14.61
CA PRO A 92 -4.32 -0.89 -13.80
C PRO A 92 -4.67 -1.48 -12.44
N TYR A 93 -4.62 -0.67 -11.39
CA TYR A 93 -4.94 -1.08 -10.02
C TYR A 93 -5.52 0.10 -9.22
N ILE A 94 -6.20 -0.23 -8.12
CA ILE A 94 -6.55 0.73 -7.08
C ILE A 94 -5.72 0.44 -5.84
N LEU A 95 -5.21 1.49 -5.21
CA LEU A 95 -4.42 1.42 -3.99
C LEU A 95 -5.14 2.21 -2.91
N GLN A 96 -5.41 1.56 -1.78
CA GLN A 96 -5.93 2.20 -0.57
C GLN A 96 -4.83 2.24 0.50
N VAL A 97 -4.64 3.41 1.10
CA VAL A 97 -3.80 3.60 2.29
C VAL A 97 -4.71 3.86 3.49
N THR A 98 -4.47 3.14 4.57
CA THR A 98 -5.14 3.31 5.85
C THR A 98 -4.16 3.94 6.84
N PHE A 99 -4.66 4.88 7.63
CA PHE A 99 -3.94 5.55 8.70
C PHE A 99 -4.68 5.32 10.02
N ASN A 100 -3.95 5.20 11.13
CA ASN A 100 -4.55 4.93 12.43
C ASN A 100 -4.91 6.20 13.23
N ASP A 101 -4.73 7.37 12.62
CA ASP A 101 -5.01 8.67 13.20
C ASP A 101 -5.91 9.52 12.30
N SER A 102 -6.66 10.44 12.90
CA SER A 102 -7.57 11.34 12.17
C SER A 102 -6.86 12.35 11.29
N SER A 103 -5.57 12.61 11.53
CA SER A 103 -4.72 13.48 10.68
C SER A 103 -4.09 12.76 9.49
N CYS A 104 -4.32 11.45 9.32
CA CYS A 104 -3.73 10.65 8.24
C CYS A 104 -2.19 10.73 8.20
N SER A 105 -1.55 10.71 9.37
CA SER A 105 -0.11 10.93 9.53
C SER A 105 0.66 9.69 9.97
N ILE A 106 -0.01 8.76 10.64
CA ILE A 106 0.55 7.51 11.13
C ILE A 106 0.00 6.40 10.25
N PHE A 107 0.87 5.96 9.34
CA PHE A 107 0.58 4.84 8.45
C PHE A 107 0.23 3.59 9.27
N ASP A 108 -0.82 2.88 8.84
CA ASP A 108 -1.25 1.62 9.43
C ASP A 108 -0.95 0.46 8.47
N GLN A 109 -1.60 0.49 7.30
CA GLN A 109 -1.42 -0.49 6.24
C GLN A 109 -1.81 0.10 4.89
N ALA A 110 -1.34 -0.51 3.80
CA ALA A 110 -1.90 -0.27 2.48
C ALA A 110 -2.17 -1.59 1.78
N TYR A 111 -3.19 -1.59 0.92
CA TYR A 111 -3.49 -2.70 0.05
C TYR A 111 -3.85 -2.19 -1.33
N ALA A 112 -3.52 -2.97 -2.36
CA ALA A 112 -3.83 -2.68 -3.73
C ALA A 112 -4.33 -3.93 -4.44
N VAL A 113 -5.27 -3.73 -5.36
CA VAL A 113 -5.94 -4.80 -6.11
C VAL A 113 -6.06 -4.37 -7.57
N PRO A 114 -5.93 -5.31 -8.53
CA PRO A 114 -5.95 -4.97 -9.93
C PRO A 114 -7.36 -4.54 -10.36
N ALA A 115 -7.44 -3.53 -11.22
CA ALA A 115 -8.69 -2.93 -11.70
C ALA A 115 -9.07 -3.53 -13.06
N THR A 116 -9.23 -4.84 -13.10
CA THR A 116 -9.47 -5.63 -14.31
C THR A 116 -10.95 -5.80 -14.63
N GLY A 117 -11.84 -5.51 -13.68
CA GLY A 117 -13.24 -5.91 -13.71
C GLY A 117 -13.47 -7.40 -13.40
N ASN A 118 -12.41 -8.19 -13.19
CA ASN A 118 -12.52 -9.59 -12.82
C ASN A 118 -12.76 -9.75 -11.31
N CYS A 119 -13.11 -10.98 -10.94
CA CYS A 119 -13.19 -11.42 -9.56
C CYS A 119 -11.78 -11.73 -9.04
N GLU A 120 -11.19 -10.81 -8.27
CA GLU A 120 -9.84 -10.95 -7.73
C GLU A 120 -9.91 -11.45 -6.28
N GLY A 121 -9.06 -12.39 -5.92
CA GLY A 121 -9.02 -12.98 -4.58
C GLY A 121 -8.57 -14.44 -4.61
N SER A 122 -8.55 -15.05 -3.43
CA SER A 122 -8.19 -16.45 -3.24
C SER A 122 -9.21 -17.16 -2.34
N SER A 123 -9.37 -18.47 -2.55
CA SER A 123 -10.27 -19.35 -1.80
C SER A 123 -9.85 -19.64 -0.37
N ASN A 124 -8.78 -19.03 0.14
CA ASN A 124 -8.29 -19.30 1.48
C ASN A 124 -9.32 -18.93 2.58
N GLU A 125 -9.89 -19.95 3.21
CA GLU A 125 -11.16 -19.93 3.96
C GLU A 125 -11.18 -19.05 5.22
N SER A 126 -10.02 -18.55 5.69
CA SER A 126 -9.93 -17.76 6.93
C SER A 126 -10.07 -16.25 6.73
N THR A 127 -9.79 -15.75 5.52
CA THR A 127 -9.75 -14.31 5.20
C THR A 127 -10.25 -13.98 3.79
N ALA A 128 -10.85 -14.93 3.07
CA ALA A 128 -11.31 -14.75 1.69
C ALA A 128 -12.26 -13.54 1.56
N PHE A 129 -11.75 -12.44 1.04
CA PHE A 129 -12.54 -11.40 0.40
C PHE A 129 -12.24 -11.48 -1.09
N TYR A 130 -13.30 -11.52 -1.88
CA TYR A 130 -13.21 -11.32 -3.31
C TYR A 130 -13.55 -9.87 -3.59
N VAL A 131 -12.82 -9.26 -4.51
CA VAL A 131 -13.07 -7.89 -4.94
C VAL A 131 -13.21 -7.83 -6.45
N VAL A 132 -14.17 -7.02 -6.89
CA VAL A 132 -14.24 -6.59 -8.28
C VAL A 132 -13.95 -5.10 -8.28
N VAL A 133 -12.90 -4.72 -8.99
CA VAL A 133 -12.52 -3.32 -9.15
C VAL A 133 -12.56 -2.97 -10.63
N THR A 134 -13.33 -1.93 -10.95
CA THR A 134 -13.39 -1.35 -12.29
C THR A 134 -12.92 0.09 -12.26
N LEU A 135 -12.17 0.45 -13.30
CA LEU A 135 -11.81 1.82 -13.60
C LEU A 135 -12.44 2.17 -14.96
N ASP A 136 -13.42 3.06 -14.94
CA ASP A 136 -14.08 3.54 -16.14
C ASP A 136 -13.20 4.57 -16.89
N VAL A 137 -13.45 4.74 -18.19
CA VAL A 137 -12.73 5.70 -19.05
C VAL A 137 -12.90 7.14 -18.59
N ASP A 138 -14.00 7.44 -17.91
CA ASP A 138 -14.29 8.77 -17.34
C ASP A 138 -13.59 8.99 -15.98
N GLY A 139 -12.80 8.01 -15.51
CA GLY A 139 -12.11 8.06 -14.22
C GLY A 139 -12.98 7.66 -13.04
N GLU A 140 -14.24 7.25 -13.29
CA GLU A 140 -15.10 6.66 -12.26
C GLU A 140 -14.51 5.31 -11.83
N THR A 141 -14.40 5.10 -10.52
CA THR A 141 -13.92 3.85 -9.94
C THR A 141 -15.05 3.19 -9.18
N SER A 142 -15.29 1.90 -9.43
CA SER A 142 -16.18 1.10 -8.61
C SER A 142 -15.41 -0.01 -7.91
N ILE A 143 -15.75 -0.23 -6.63
CA ILE A 143 -15.17 -1.30 -5.81
C ILE A 143 -16.34 -2.08 -5.23
N GLN A 144 -16.43 -3.36 -5.59
CA GLN A 144 -17.36 -4.30 -4.99
C GLN A 144 -16.59 -5.27 -4.11
N ILE A 145 -16.89 -5.28 -2.80
CA ILE A 145 -16.30 -6.20 -1.83
C ILE A 145 -17.30 -7.30 -1.53
N LEU A 146 -16.88 -8.55 -1.72
CA LEU A 146 -17.68 -9.75 -1.47
C LEU A 146 -17.06 -10.51 -0.31
N ARG A 147 -17.82 -10.61 0.78
CA ARG A 147 -17.46 -11.38 1.97
C ARG A 147 -18.40 -12.57 2.06
N ASP A 148 -17.91 -13.76 1.77
CA ASP A 148 -18.65 -14.99 2.10
C ASP A 148 -17.81 -15.85 3.04
N LEU A 149 -18.28 -15.99 4.28
CA LEU A 149 -17.69 -16.86 5.30
C LEU A 149 -18.17 -18.31 5.17
N ARG A 150 -18.90 -18.65 4.09
CA ARG A 150 -19.40 -19.99 3.85
C ARG A 150 -19.04 -20.48 2.45
N SER A 151 -17.96 -21.26 2.43
CA SER A 151 -17.65 -22.34 1.46
C SER A 151 -17.23 -21.96 0.04
N ARG A 152 -15.95 -22.23 -0.23
CA ARG A 152 -15.46 -23.23 -1.20
C ARG A 152 -16.08 -23.14 -2.61
N TRP A 153 -15.28 -22.58 -3.53
CA TRP A 153 -15.46 -22.46 -4.99
C TRP A 153 -16.28 -21.26 -5.49
N MET A 154 -15.58 -20.12 -5.66
CA MET A 154 -16.02 -19.07 -6.58
C MET A 154 -15.47 -19.39 -7.97
N THR A 155 -16.32 -19.85 -8.89
CA THR A 155 -15.99 -19.89 -10.32
C THR A 155 -16.88 -18.86 -11.00
N GLY A 156 -16.27 -17.78 -11.51
CA GLY A 156 -16.99 -16.67 -12.10
C GLY A 156 -16.31 -16.19 -13.36
N GLY A 157 -16.99 -16.30 -14.50
CA GLY A 157 -16.57 -15.64 -15.74
C GLY A 157 -16.55 -14.12 -15.58
N ALA A 158 -15.81 -13.46 -16.49
CA ALA A 158 -15.34 -12.07 -16.57
C ALA A 158 -16.03 -10.91 -15.82
N ASN A 159 -17.24 -11.02 -15.27
CA ASN A 159 -17.93 -9.90 -14.61
C ASN A 159 -18.84 -10.31 -13.44
N GLU A 160 -18.77 -11.55 -12.95
CA GLU A 160 -19.70 -12.00 -11.90
C GLU A 160 -19.06 -13.05 -11.00
N CYS A 161 -18.64 -12.63 -9.81
CA CYS A 161 -18.32 -13.54 -8.71
C CYS A 161 -19.62 -14.23 -8.26
N ARG A 162 -20.06 -15.28 -8.97
CA ARG A 162 -21.29 -16.01 -8.63
C ARG A 162 -20.98 -17.11 -7.62
N TYR A 163 -21.79 -17.17 -6.58
CA TYR A 163 -21.97 -18.34 -5.74
C TYR A 163 -22.50 -19.50 -6.60
N VAL A 164 -21.77 -20.62 -6.67
CA VAL A 164 -22.27 -21.86 -7.27
C VAL A 164 -22.63 -22.79 -6.12
N SER A 165 -23.88 -22.73 -5.65
CA SER A 165 -24.41 -23.75 -4.74
C SER A 165 -24.50 -25.09 -5.48
N ALA A 166 -23.86 -26.13 -4.96
CA ALA A 166 -24.17 -27.51 -5.33
C ALA A 166 -25.55 -27.92 -4.79
#